data_AF-A0A1I1S3R1-F1
#
_entry.id   AF-A0A1I1S3R1-F1
#
_cell.length_a   1.000
_cell.length_b   1.000
_cell.length_c   1.000
_cell.angle_alpha   90.00
_cell.angle_beta   90.00
_cell.angle_gamma   90.00
#
_symmetry.space_group_name_H-M   'P 1'
#
loop_
_entity.id
_entity.type
_entity.pdbx_description
1 polymer ?
#
loop_
_entity_poly.entity_id
_entity_poly.type
_entity_poly.pdbx_seq_one_letter_code
_entity_poly.pdbx_strand_id
1 'polypeptide(L)'
;MIQKPVFQLPPLALYVHIPWCVRKCPYCDFNSHAAGPNLPEEAYVDALLADLDADLAQAHGRPLTSIFFGGGTPSLFSAKALGRLLEGVERRIPFAGDIEITLEANPGTFEQEKFAAYRRLGINRLSIGVQSFQAEKLKALGRIHDGDEAVRAADMARAAGFDNFNLDLMHGLPDQSLDDALGDLRIAIAQAPTHLSWYQLTVEPNTVFWNQPPVLPEDDTLWDIQEAGQALLAEHGYAQYEVSAYAQPERMARHNLNYWTFGDFLGIGAGAHGKLSTPDGRISRTWKTRLPKDYLDSAKRYSAGERLLTAEELPFEFLMNVLRLSDGCSAELFSQRTGLPLEQLAEAREQAQRRGLLQADPARLTATREGQLFLNDLLQYFLP
;
A
#
# COMPACT_ATOMS: atom_id res chain seq x y z
N MET A 1 -8.18 -16.59 37.32
CA MET A 1 -8.36 -15.87 36.05
C MET A 1 -7.11 -16.12 35.22
N ILE A 2 -7.21 -16.87 34.13
CA ILE A 2 -6.05 -17.12 33.26
C ILE A 2 -5.83 -15.81 32.50
N GLN A 3 -4.76 -15.08 32.85
CA GLN A 3 -4.31 -13.91 32.10
C GLN A 3 -4.14 -14.38 30.64
N LYS A 4 -4.95 -13.85 29.72
CA LYS A 4 -4.73 -14.08 28.29
C LYS A 4 -3.30 -13.63 27.97
N PRO A 5 -2.56 -14.35 27.12
CA PRO A 5 -1.27 -13.85 26.66
C PRO A 5 -1.47 -12.45 26.07
N VAL A 6 -0.68 -11.51 26.59
CA VAL A 6 -0.75 -10.08 26.22
C VAL A 6 -0.51 -9.91 24.73
N PHE A 7 0.46 -10.66 24.18
CA PHE A 7 0.81 -10.69 22.77
C PHE A 7 0.07 -11.79 21.99
N GLN A 8 -0.30 -11.48 20.75
CA GLN A 8 -0.86 -12.42 19.78
C GLN A 8 -0.16 -12.23 18.45
N LEU A 9 0.26 -13.33 17.81
CA LEU A 9 0.78 -13.26 16.45
C LEU A 9 -0.26 -12.59 15.54
N PRO A 10 0.09 -11.50 14.85
CA PRO A 10 -0.84 -10.82 13.98
C PRO A 10 -1.18 -11.64 12.73
N PRO A 11 -2.23 -11.23 12.00
CA PRO A 11 -2.46 -11.72 10.64
C PRO A 11 -1.19 -11.59 9.80
N LEU A 12 -1.02 -12.54 8.89
CA LEU A 12 0.12 -12.61 8.00
C LEU A 12 -0.32 -12.27 6.57
N ALA A 13 0.41 -11.37 5.93
CA ALA A 13 0.26 -11.03 4.53
C ALA A 13 1.56 -11.32 3.75
N LEU A 14 1.48 -11.30 2.42
CA LEU A 14 2.65 -11.40 1.54
C LEU A 14 2.70 -10.20 0.60
N TYR A 15 3.79 -9.46 0.64
CA TYR A 15 4.13 -8.47 -0.37
C TYR A 15 5.12 -9.05 -1.36
N VAL A 16 4.80 -8.97 -2.64
CA VAL A 16 5.66 -9.40 -3.73
C VAL A 16 6.05 -8.18 -4.55
N HIS A 17 7.33 -7.84 -4.53
CA HIS A 17 7.86 -6.72 -5.28
C HIS A 17 8.27 -7.15 -6.68
N ILE A 18 7.62 -6.60 -7.72
CA ILE A 18 8.00 -6.77 -9.12
C ILE A 18 8.62 -5.46 -9.62
N PRO A 19 9.96 -5.37 -9.74
CA PRO A 19 10.69 -4.11 -9.82
C PRO A 19 10.75 -3.48 -11.22
N TRP A 20 9.96 -3.93 -12.20
CA TRP A 20 10.08 -3.45 -13.59
C TRP A 20 8.92 -2.55 -14.00
N CYS A 21 9.24 -1.44 -14.68
CA CYS A 21 8.29 -0.57 -15.36
C CYS A 21 8.69 -0.42 -16.83
N VAL A 22 7.73 -0.22 -17.74
CA VAL A 22 8.04 0.17 -19.13
C VAL A 22 8.85 1.46 -19.15
N ARG A 23 8.45 2.42 -18.31
CA ARG A 23 9.14 3.68 -18.10
C ARG A 23 9.02 4.09 -16.64
N LYS A 24 10.11 4.58 -16.04
CA LYS A 24 10.07 5.18 -14.72
C LYS A 24 9.49 6.60 -14.81
N CYS A 25 8.43 6.87 -14.06
CA CYS A 25 7.82 8.19 -14.01
C CYS A 25 8.75 9.17 -13.26
N PRO A 26 8.80 10.47 -13.63
CA PRO A 26 9.74 11.43 -13.07
C PRO A 26 9.52 11.75 -11.59
N TYR A 27 8.32 11.49 -11.06
CA TYR A 27 7.95 11.63 -9.64
C TYR A 27 8.15 10.36 -8.82
N CYS A 28 8.40 9.20 -9.45
CA CYS A 28 8.34 7.90 -8.77
C CYS A 28 9.63 7.62 -7.99
N ASP A 29 9.50 7.52 -6.68
CA ASP A 29 10.57 7.18 -5.73
C ASP A 29 10.70 5.67 -5.47
N PHE A 30 9.72 4.87 -5.90
CA PHE A 30 9.74 3.41 -5.76
C PHE A 30 10.98 2.76 -6.41
N ASN A 31 11.32 1.59 -5.89
CA ASN A 31 12.38 0.72 -6.40
C ASN A 31 11.99 0.07 -7.74
N SER A 32 11.90 0.90 -8.77
CA SER A 32 11.54 0.49 -10.13
C SER A 32 12.70 0.68 -11.11
N HIS A 33 12.76 -0.23 -12.08
CA HIS A 33 13.79 -0.35 -13.10
C HIS A 33 13.13 -0.42 -14.48
N ALA A 34 13.77 0.17 -15.49
CA ALA A 34 13.27 0.06 -16.85
C ALA A 34 13.27 -1.42 -17.29
N ALA A 35 12.13 -1.87 -17.83
CA ALA A 35 11.99 -3.18 -18.44
C ALA A 35 12.87 -3.27 -19.69
N GLY A 36 13.62 -4.37 -19.82
CA GLY A 36 14.26 -4.74 -21.08
C GLY A 36 13.25 -5.32 -22.07
N PRO A 37 13.68 -5.66 -23.30
CA PRO A 37 12.80 -6.25 -24.31
C PRO A 37 12.21 -7.59 -23.88
N ASN A 38 12.91 -8.34 -23.01
CA ASN A 38 12.44 -9.57 -22.40
C ASN A 38 12.62 -9.48 -20.89
N LEU A 39 11.54 -9.71 -20.13
CA LEU A 39 11.62 -9.83 -18.69
C LEU A 39 12.07 -11.25 -18.30
N PRO A 40 12.94 -11.41 -17.29
CA PRO A 40 13.39 -12.72 -16.82
C PRO A 40 12.33 -13.38 -15.93
N GLU A 41 11.09 -13.52 -16.43
CA GLU A 41 9.94 -13.92 -15.60
C GLU A 41 10.16 -15.24 -14.86
N GLU A 42 10.57 -16.29 -15.56
CA GLU A 42 10.76 -17.61 -14.96
C GLU A 42 11.88 -17.62 -13.91
N ALA A 43 13.03 -17.01 -14.22
CA ALA A 43 14.16 -16.90 -13.29
C ALA A 43 13.79 -16.03 -12.07
N TYR A 44 12.96 -15.01 -12.26
CA TYR A 44 12.50 -14.17 -11.16
C TYR A 44 11.49 -14.90 -10.28
N VAL A 45 10.56 -15.66 -10.86
CA VAL A 45 9.64 -16.53 -10.10
C VAL A 45 10.42 -17.58 -9.31
N ASP A 46 11.48 -18.16 -9.88
CA ASP A 46 12.37 -19.07 -9.15
C ASP A 46 13.00 -18.40 -7.94
N ALA A 47 13.56 -17.20 -8.13
CA ALA A 47 14.18 -16.43 -7.06
C ALA A 47 13.16 -15.99 -5.99
N LEU A 48 11.94 -15.60 -6.37
CA LEU A 48 10.86 -15.27 -5.44
C LEU A 48 10.46 -16.46 -4.56
N LEU A 49 10.32 -17.65 -5.16
CA LEU A 49 9.97 -18.86 -4.42
C LEU A 49 11.11 -19.33 -3.51
N ALA A 50 12.37 -19.20 -3.96
CA ALA A 50 13.54 -19.51 -3.14
C ALA A 50 13.75 -18.49 -2.01
N ASP A 51 13.41 -17.21 -2.22
CA ASP A 51 13.39 -16.20 -1.15
C ASP A 51 12.30 -16.50 -0.13
N LEU A 52 11.10 -16.87 -0.59
CA LEU A 52 10.04 -17.33 0.29
C LEU A 52 10.46 -18.56 1.10
N ASP A 53 11.15 -19.53 0.49
CA ASP A 53 11.72 -20.70 1.16
C ASP A 53 12.63 -20.33 2.33
N ALA A 54 13.42 -19.25 2.19
CA ALA A 54 14.31 -18.78 3.24
C ALA A 54 13.55 -18.17 4.44
N ASP A 55 12.35 -17.63 4.21
CA ASP A 55 11.56 -16.96 5.25
C ASP A 55 10.40 -17.82 5.80
N LEU A 56 10.19 -19.07 5.32
CA LEU A 56 9.03 -19.90 5.68
C LEU A 56 8.82 -20.07 7.18
N ALA A 57 9.91 -20.19 7.95
CA ALA A 57 9.84 -20.37 9.39
C ALA A 57 9.11 -19.20 10.09
N GLN A 58 9.15 -18.00 9.50
CA GLN A 58 8.53 -16.77 10.03
C GLN A 58 7.00 -16.78 9.87
N ALA A 59 6.45 -17.65 9.04
CA ALA A 59 5.01 -17.81 8.92
C ALA A 59 4.38 -18.37 10.21
N HIS A 60 5.13 -19.14 10.99
CA HIS A 60 4.68 -19.76 12.25
C HIS A 60 3.34 -20.52 12.10
N GLY A 61 3.15 -21.19 10.96
CA GLY A 61 1.94 -21.97 10.65
C GLY A 61 0.68 -21.13 10.36
N ARG A 62 0.79 -19.80 10.29
CA ARG A 62 -0.32 -18.91 9.93
C ARG A 62 -0.61 -19.00 8.43
N PRO A 63 -1.89 -18.99 8.00
CA PRO A 63 -2.22 -18.81 6.60
C PRO A 63 -1.99 -17.36 6.15
N LEU A 64 -1.80 -17.15 4.85
CA LEU A 64 -1.82 -15.81 4.27
C LEU A 64 -3.25 -15.29 4.17
N THR A 65 -3.47 -14.08 4.69
CA THR A 65 -4.75 -13.38 4.66
C THR A 65 -4.88 -12.41 3.49
N SER A 66 -3.73 -11.95 2.96
CA SER A 66 -3.66 -11.19 1.72
C SER A 66 -2.32 -11.36 1.01
N ILE A 67 -2.33 -11.14 -0.31
CA ILE A 67 -1.15 -11.00 -1.16
C ILE A 67 -1.27 -9.70 -1.94
N PHE A 68 -0.18 -8.93 -1.99
CA PHE A 68 -0.12 -7.71 -2.78
C PHE A 68 1.10 -7.74 -3.69
N PHE A 69 0.84 -7.73 -4.99
CA PHE A 69 1.85 -7.56 -6.01
C PHE A 69 1.98 -6.07 -6.33
N GLY A 70 3.14 -5.48 -6.01
CA GLY A 70 3.42 -4.06 -6.23
C GLY A 70 4.85 -3.79 -6.69
N GLY A 71 5.22 -2.51 -6.70
CA GLY A 71 6.60 -2.06 -6.90
C GLY A 71 6.78 -1.26 -8.18
N GLY A 72 7.16 -1.93 -9.26
CA GLY A 72 7.18 -1.35 -10.60
C GLY A 72 5.81 -1.45 -11.25
N THR A 73 5.66 -2.39 -12.17
CA THR A 73 4.39 -2.70 -12.85
C THR A 73 4.22 -4.22 -12.88
N PRO A 74 3.67 -4.82 -11.80
CA PRO A 74 3.46 -6.26 -11.69
C PRO A 74 2.69 -6.87 -12.85
N SER A 75 1.71 -6.15 -13.40
CA SER A 75 0.94 -6.54 -14.58
C SER A 75 1.77 -6.65 -15.86
N LEU A 76 3.07 -6.35 -15.87
CA LEU A 76 3.94 -6.70 -16.99
C LEU A 76 4.18 -8.21 -17.10
N PHE A 77 4.22 -8.92 -15.96
CA PHE A 77 4.41 -10.36 -15.95
C PHE A 77 3.24 -11.08 -16.62
N SER A 78 3.54 -12.20 -17.29
CA SER A 78 2.52 -13.07 -17.87
C SER A 78 1.63 -13.71 -16.80
N ALA A 79 0.39 -14.02 -17.16
CA ALA A 79 -0.50 -14.80 -16.31
C ALA A 79 0.09 -16.18 -15.96
N LYS A 80 0.88 -16.76 -16.87
CA LYS A 80 1.59 -18.02 -16.60
C LYS A 80 2.60 -17.87 -15.46
N ALA A 81 3.42 -16.83 -15.48
CA ALA A 81 4.42 -16.58 -14.44
C ALA A 81 3.76 -16.29 -13.08
N LEU A 82 2.75 -15.43 -13.05
CA LEU A 82 2.01 -15.13 -11.80
C LEU A 82 1.26 -16.37 -11.28
N GLY A 83 0.68 -17.19 -12.15
CA GLY A 83 0.02 -18.44 -11.78
C GLY A 83 1.00 -19.43 -11.14
N ARG A 84 2.17 -19.63 -11.77
CA ARG A 84 3.25 -20.46 -11.22
C ARG A 84 3.71 -19.97 -9.85
N LEU A 85 3.84 -18.65 -9.68
CA LEU A 85 4.19 -18.04 -8.41
C LEU A 85 3.11 -18.30 -7.36
N LEU A 86 1.85 -17.99 -7.63
CA LEU A 86 0.74 -18.19 -6.70
C LEU A 86 0.62 -19.65 -6.24
N GLU A 87 0.65 -20.60 -7.18
CA GLU A 87 0.67 -22.04 -6.85
C GLU A 87 1.90 -22.41 -6.00
N GLY A 88 3.05 -21.82 -6.30
CA GLY A 88 4.29 -22.04 -5.56
C GLY A 88 4.22 -21.50 -4.13
N VAL A 89 3.57 -20.34 -3.93
CA VAL A 89 3.35 -19.74 -2.61
C VAL A 89 2.34 -20.59 -1.83
N GLU A 90 1.20 -20.96 -2.42
CA GLU A 90 0.15 -21.71 -1.72
C GLU A 90 0.64 -23.09 -1.24
N ARG A 91 1.50 -23.75 -2.03
CA ARG A 91 2.16 -25.02 -1.63
C ARG A 91 3.06 -24.89 -0.39
N ARG A 92 3.52 -23.67 -0.09
CA ARG A 92 4.44 -23.37 1.02
C ARG A 92 3.71 -22.79 2.23
N ILE A 93 2.81 -21.85 2.00
CA ILE A 93 2.00 -21.20 3.01
C ILE A 93 0.54 -21.24 2.55
N PRO A 94 -0.35 -21.94 3.28
CA PRO A 94 -1.76 -22.01 2.93
C PRO A 94 -2.41 -20.63 2.84
N PHE A 95 -3.35 -20.47 1.93
CA PHE A 95 -4.17 -19.27 1.84
C PHE A 95 -5.38 -19.37 2.75
N ALA A 96 -5.80 -18.23 3.33
CA ALA A 96 -7.13 -18.13 3.92
C ALA A 96 -8.20 -18.35 2.84
N GLY A 97 -9.32 -18.98 3.19
CA GLY A 97 -10.38 -19.29 2.21
C GLY A 97 -11.00 -18.06 1.53
N ASP A 98 -10.87 -16.90 2.15
CA ASP A 98 -11.36 -15.60 1.70
C ASP A 98 -10.21 -14.63 1.34
N ILE A 99 -9.02 -15.13 1.01
CA ILE A 99 -7.82 -14.33 0.76
C ILE A 99 -8.06 -13.19 -0.25
N GLU A 100 -7.54 -12.00 0.05
CA GLU A 100 -7.46 -10.90 -0.92
C GLU A 100 -6.11 -10.97 -1.68
N ILE A 101 -6.16 -11.02 -3.00
CA ILE A 101 -4.98 -11.01 -3.86
C ILE A 101 -5.08 -9.78 -4.77
N THR A 102 -4.26 -8.77 -4.47
CA THR A 102 -4.18 -7.51 -5.21
C THR A 102 -3.05 -7.52 -6.23
N LEU A 103 -3.32 -7.09 -7.46
CA LEU A 103 -2.33 -6.84 -8.49
C LEU A 103 -2.34 -5.36 -8.92
N GLU A 104 -1.21 -4.67 -8.80
CA GLU A 104 -1.03 -3.35 -9.43
C GLU A 104 -0.89 -3.48 -10.95
N ALA A 105 -1.56 -2.57 -11.66
CA ALA A 105 -1.56 -2.49 -13.11
C ALA A 105 -1.50 -1.04 -13.61
N ASN A 106 -1.01 -0.86 -14.84
CA ASN A 106 -1.15 0.39 -15.58
C ASN A 106 -2.28 0.27 -16.62
N PRO A 107 -2.88 1.39 -17.05
CA PRO A 107 -3.88 1.40 -18.11
C PRO A 107 -3.39 1.03 -19.52
N GLY A 108 -2.17 0.54 -19.71
CA GLY A 108 -1.66 0.20 -21.04
C GLY A 108 -2.46 -0.94 -21.68
N THR A 109 -2.68 -0.86 -23.00
CA THR A 109 -3.47 -1.85 -23.77
C THR A 109 -2.97 -3.29 -23.55
N PHE A 110 -1.65 -3.50 -23.47
CA PHE A 110 -1.06 -4.84 -23.28
C PHE A 110 -1.42 -5.47 -21.93
N GLU A 111 -1.51 -4.67 -20.88
CA GLU A 111 -1.88 -5.11 -19.54
C GLU A 111 -3.36 -5.50 -19.48
N GLN A 112 -4.23 -4.74 -20.16
CA GLN A 112 -5.68 -4.95 -20.12
C GLN A 112 -6.10 -6.32 -20.69
N GLU A 113 -5.46 -6.77 -21.78
CA GLU A 113 -5.74 -8.08 -22.41
C GLU A 113 -5.53 -9.26 -21.45
N LYS A 114 -4.72 -9.08 -20.39
CA LYS A 114 -4.38 -10.11 -19.42
C LYS A 114 -5.32 -10.15 -18.21
N PHE A 115 -6.19 -9.16 -18.01
CA PHE A 115 -7.06 -9.08 -16.81
C PHE A 115 -7.93 -10.31 -16.62
N ALA A 116 -8.58 -10.81 -17.67
CA ALA A 116 -9.39 -12.02 -17.58
C ALA A 116 -8.54 -13.26 -17.22
N ALA A 117 -7.29 -13.32 -17.66
CA ALA A 117 -6.37 -14.38 -17.27
C ALA A 117 -5.95 -14.25 -15.80
N TYR A 118 -5.64 -13.04 -15.33
CA TYR A 118 -5.33 -12.78 -13.92
C TYR A 118 -6.50 -13.16 -13.00
N ARG A 119 -7.73 -12.78 -13.36
CA ARG A 119 -8.93 -13.13 -12.58
C ARG A 119 -9.07 -14.64 -12.39
N ARG A 120 -8.81 -15.43 -13.45
CA ARG A 120 -8.87 -16.90 -13.41
C ARG A 120 -7.82 -17.54 -12.51
N LEU A 121 -6.72 -16.85 -12.21
CA LEU A 121 -5.68 -17.32 -11.28
C LEU A 121 -6.06 -17.14 -9.80
N GLY A 122 -7.19 -16.48 -9.51
CA GLY A 122 -7.59 -16.15 -8.14
C GLY A 122 -7.24 -14.73 -7.70
N ILE A 123 -6.54 -13.95 -8.55
CA ILE A 123 -6.40 -12.50 -8.31
C ILE A 123 -7.80 -11.91 -8.31
N ASN A 124 -8.15 -11.20 -7.23
CA ASN A 124 -9.52 -10.76 -6.98
C ASN A 124 -9.61 -9.26 -6.65
N ARG A 125 -8.48 -8.53 -6.67
CA ARG A 125 -8.44 -7.07 -6.63
C ARG A 125 -7.41 -6.51 -7.62
N LEU A 126 -7.77 -5.46 -8.35
CA LEU A 126 -6.83 -4.68 -9.17
C LEU A 126 -6.62 -3.29 -8.56
N SER A 127 -5.40 -2.76 -8.68
CA SER A 127 -5.09 -1.35 -8.44
C SER A 127 -4.55 -0.74 -9.73
N ILE A 128 -5.29 0.17 -10.36
CA ILE A 128 -4.95 0.71 -11.67
C ILE A 128 -4.42 2.13 -11.52
N GLY A 129 -3.15 2.32 -11.85
CA GLY A 129 -2.50 3.63 -11.80
C GLY A 129 -3.00 4.58 -12.88
N VAL A 130 -4.03 5.39 -12.65
CA VAL A 130 -4.53 6.34 -13.66
C VAL A 130 -3.81 7.68 -13.57
N GLN A 131 -3.68 8.19 -12.34
CA GLN A 131 -3.12 9.47 -11.94
C GLN A 131 -3.95 10.69 -12.39
N SER A 132 -4.33 10.76 -13.66
CA SER A 132 -5.24 11.79 -14.21
C SER A 132 -5.90 11.26 -15.49
N PHE A 133 -7.04 11.83 -15.89
CA PHE A 133 -7.66 11.58 -17.20
C PHE A 133 -7.30 12.66 -18.22
N GLN A 134 -6.55 13.69 -17.81
CA GLN A 134 -6.23 14.85 -18.65
C GLN A 134 -4.87 14.69 -19.32
N ALA A 135 -4.85 14.86 -20.64
CA ALA A 135 -3.66 14.64 -21.47
C ALA A 135 -2.45 15.48 -21.04
N GLU A 136 -2.65 16.77 -20.75
CA GLU A 136 -1.54 17.65 -20.34
C GLU A 136 -0.96 17.25 -18.97
N LYS A 137 -1.81 16.79 -18.04
CA LYS A 137 -1.38 16.34 -16.71
C LYS A 137 -0.61 15.02 -16.81
N LEU A 138 -1.11 14.07 -17.60
CA LEU A 138 -0.42 12.80 -17.87
C LEU A 138 0.95 13.00 -18.53
N LYS A 139 1.04 13.94 -19.48
CA LYS A 139 2.29 14.32 -20.14
C LYS A 139 3.29 14.92 -19.14
N ALA A 140 2.85 15.82 -18.27
CA ALA A 140 3.68 16.38 -17.21
C ALA A 140 4.21 15.28 -16.26
N LEU A 141 3.35 14.32 -15.93
CA LEU A 141 3.68 13.14 -15.12
C LEU A 141 4.51 12.08 -15.86
N GLY A 142 4.87 12.30 -17.13
CA GLY A 142 5.64 11.35 -17.94
C GLY A 142 4.93 10.01 -18.17
N ARG A 143 3.60 9.96 -18.00
CA ARG A 143 2.78 8.77 -18.25
C ARG A 143 2.73 8.50 -19.75
N ILE A 144 2.65 7.22 -20.09
CA ILE A 144 2.67 6.74 -21.48
C ILE A 144 1.29 6.32 -21.99
N HIS A 145 0.27 6.42 -21.13
CA HIS A 145 -1.12 6.15 -21.45
C HIS A 145 -1.92 7.45 -21.53
N ASP A 146 -3.11 7.41 -22.14
CA ASP A 146 -4.06 8.52 -22.19
C ASP A 146 -5.33 8.29 -21.35
N GLY A 147 -6.18 9.32 -21.23
CA GLY A 147 -7.42 9.24 -20.44
C GLY A 147 -8.42 8.22 -20.98
N ASP A 148 -8.47 8.01 -22.30
CA ASP A 148 -9.39 7.04 -22.90
C ASP A 148 -8.91 5.60 -22.63
N GLU A 149 -7.59 5.36 -22.62
CA GLU A 149 -6.99 4.11 -22.17
C GLU A 149 -7.32 3.82 -20.71
N ALA A 150 -7.30 4.84 -19.83
CA ALA A 150 -7.70 4.71 -18.43
C ALA A 150 -9.17 4.29 -18.27
N VAL A 151 -10.08 4.91 -19.02
CA VAL A 151 -11.50 4.52 -19.03
C VAL A 151 -11.66 3.08 -19.54
N ARG A 152 -11.03 2.74 -20.67
CA ARG A 152 -11.05 1.36 -21.21
C ARG A 152 -10.51 0.34 -20.22
N ALA A 153 -9.46 0.66 -19.47
CA ALA A 153 -8.91 -0.24 -18.46
C ALA A 153 -9.93 -0.56 -17.36
N ALA A 154 -10.71 0.42 -16.90
CA ALA A 154 -11.76 0.21 -15.92
C ALA A 154 -12.89 -0.67 -16.48
N ASP A 155 -13.33 -0.41 -17.73
CA ASP A 155 -14.30 -1.25 -18.43
C ASP A 155 -13.82 -2.70 -18.57
N MET A 156 -12.56 -2.89 -18.96
CA MET A 156 -11.96 -4.21 -19.12
C MET A 156 -11.77 -4.94 -17.80
N ALA A 157 -11.46 -4.24 -16.71
CA ALA A 157 -11.44 -4.84 -15.37
C ALA A 157 -12.81 -5.42 -14.99
N ARG A 158 -13.89 -4.64 -15.19
CA ARG A 158 -15.26 -5.12 -14.96
C ARG A 158 -15.61 -6.29 -15.88
N ALA A 159 -15.33 -6.17 -17.18
CA ALA A 159 -15.62 -7.22 -18.16
C ALA A 159 -14.84 -8.51 -17.88
N ALA A 160 -13.65 -8.41 -17.29
CA ALA A 160 -12.85 -9.55 -16.83
C ALA A 160 -13.40 -10.23 -15.56
N GLY A 161 -14.41 -9.65 -14.91
CA GLY A 161 -15.04 -10.19 -13.70
C GLY A 161 -14.42 -9.71 -12.40
N PHE A 162 -13.69 -8.59 -12.40
CA PHE A 162 -13.30 -7.93 -11.16
C PHE A 162 -14.47 -7.10 -10.63
N ASP A 163 -15.02 -7.53 -9.49
CA ASP A 163 -16.03 -6.80 -8.71
C ASP A 163 -15.39 -5.96 -7.60
N ASN A 164 -14.06 -6.01 -7.47
CA ASN A 164 -13.27 -5.20 -6.55
C ASN A 164 -12.05 -4.64 -7.30
N PHE A 165 -12.06 -3.34 -7.58
CA PHE A 165 -10.93 -2.68 -8.20
C PHE A 165 -10.79 -1.23 -7.75
N ASN A 166 -9.56 -0.76 -7.80
CA ASN A 166 -9.15 0.56 -7.42
C ASN A 166 -8.63 1.36 -8.62
N LEU A 167 -8.90 2.67 -8.64
CA LEU A 167 -8.21 3.63 -9.50
C LEU A 167 -7.36 4.56 -8.62
N ASP A 168 -6.06 4.62 -8.91
CA ASP A 168 -5.15 5.57 -8.28
C ASP A 168 -5.17 6.89 -9.04
N LEU A 169 -5.40 8.00 -8.34
CA LEU A 169 -5.48 9.35 -8.86
C LEU A 169 -4.61 10.30 -8.04
N MET A 170 -4.04 11.28 -8.71
CA MET A 170 -3.23 12.32 -8.10
C MET A 170 -3.93 13.68 -8.20
N HIS A 171 -3.80 14.49 -7.14
CA HIS A 171 -4.14 15.91 -7.17
C HIS A 171 -2.92 16.77 -6.80
N GLY A 172 -3.04 18.09 -6.95
CA GLY A 172 -1.91 19.00 -6.82
C GLY A 172 -0.91 18.86 -7.97
N LEU A 173 -1.39 18.49 -9.16
CA LEU A 173 -0.55 18.33 -10.35
C LEU A 173 -0.13 19.70 -10.92
N PRO A 174 0.94 19.76 -11.74
CA PRO A 174 1.36 21.02 -12.37
C PRO A 174 0.23 21.69 -13.16
N ASP A 175 0.05 22.99 -12.92
CA ASP A 175 -1.01 23.83 -13.48
C ASP A 175 -2.44 23.29 -13.26
N GLN A 176 -2.69 22.45 -12.25
CA GLN A 176 -4.01 21.85 -12.00
C GLN A 176 -4.91 22.81 -11.23
N SER A 177 -6.05 23.15 -11.81
CA SER A 177 -7.10 23.91 -11.12
C SER A 177 -8.00 23.01 -10.27
N LEU A 178 -8.84 23.63 -9.42
CA LEU A 178 -9.91 22.94 -8.70
C LEU A 178 -10.83 22.14 -9.64
N ASP A 179 -11.28 22.78 -10.73
CA ASP A 179 -12.17 22.15 -11.70
C ASP A 179 -11.54 20.97 -12.41
N ASP A 180 -10.23 21.03 -12.68
CA ASP A 180 -9.46 19.92 -13.26
C ASP A 180 -9.39 18.73 -12.29
N ALA A 181 -9.04 18.98 -11.03
CA ALA A 181 -8.92 17.92 -10.02
C ALA A 181 -10.27 17.22 -9.76
N LEU A 182 -11.35 18.01 -9.63
CA LEU A 182 -12.70 17.45 -9.51
C LEU A 182 -13.17 16.80 -10.81
N GLY A 183 -12.68 17.25 -11.96
CA GLY A 183 -12.93 16.62 -13.27
C GLY A 183 -12.41 15.18 -13.31
N ASP A 184 -11.17 14.96 -12.87
CA ASP A 184 -10.59 13.62 -12.77
C ASP A 184 -11.39 12.71 -11.82
N LEU A 185 -11.79 13.23 -10.64
CA LEU A 185 -12.63 12.49 -9.70
C LEU A 185 -13.99 12.11 -10.29
N ARG A 186 -14.69 13.05 -10.95
CA ARG A 186 -15.98 12.78 -11.58
C ARG A 186 -15.89 11.69 -12.63
N ILE A 187 -14.83 11.68 -13.45
CA ILE A 187 -14.62 10.63 -14.46
C ILE A 187 -14.37 9.29 -13.77
N ALA A 188 -13.51 9.24 -12.75
CA ALA A 188 -13.26 7.99 -12.01
C ALA A 188 -14.50 7.45 -11.31
N ILE A 189 -15.28 8.29 -10.64
CA ILE A 189 -16.54 7.91 -9.99
C ILE A 189 -17.52 7.35 -11.03
N ALA A 190 -17.59 7.94 -12.23
CA ALA A 190 -18.42 7.43 -13.32
C ALA A 190 -17.98 6.03 -13.80
N GLN A 191 -16.71 5.66 -13.58
CA GLN A 191 -16.22 4.30 -13.79
C GLN A 191 -16.61 3.33 -12.66
N ALA A 192 -17.27 3.78 -11.60
CA ALA A 192 -17.76 2.98 -10.49
C ALA A 192 -16.74 1.95 -9.90
N PRO A 193 -15.50 2.36 -9.58
CA PRO A 193 -14.60 1.50 -8.83
C PRO A 193 -15.14 1.26 -7.42
N THR A 194 -14.78 0.16 -6.78
CA THR A 194 -15.13 -0.07 -5.37
C THR A 194 -14.24 0.70 -4.40
N HIS A 195 -13.12 1.20 -4.91
CA HIS A 195 -12.05 1.84 -4.14
C HIS A 195 -11.35 2.92 -4.98
N LEU A 196 -10.90 3.98 -4.34
CA LEU A 196 -10.11 5.06 -4.94
C LEU A 196 -8.93 5.38 -4.04
N SER A 197 -7.72 5.34 -4.58
CA SER A 197 -6.58 5.99 -3.94
C SER A 197 -6.48 7.38 -4.53
N TRP A 198 -6.68 8.42 -3.72
CA TRP A 198 -6.64 9.80 -4.17
C TRP A 198 -5.72 10.59 -3.25
N TYR A 199 -4.59 11.03 -3.80
CA TYR A 199 -3.48 11.56 -3.01
C TYR A 199 -2.79 12.72 -3.71
N GLN A 200 -2.15 13.58 -2.92
CA GLN A 200 -1.41 14.72 -3.45
C GLN A 200 -0.10 14.25 -4.11
N LEU A 201 0.30 14.91 -5.19
CA LEU A 201 1.65 14.79 -5.73
C LEU A 201 2.66 15.36 -4.72
N THR A 202 3.47 14.47 -4.14
CA THR A 202 4.61 14.83 -3.29
C THR A 202 5.91 14.75 -4.08
N VAL A 203 6.78 15.74 -3.91
CA VAL A 203 8.11 15.75 -4.54
C VAL A 203 9.11 15.05 -3.63
N GLU A 204 9.40 13.78 -3.94
CA GLU A 204 10.23 12.92 -3.11
C GLU A 204 11.73 13.03 -3.45
N PRO A 205 12.64 13.00 -2.47
CA PRO A 205 14.09 12.94 -2.71
C PRO A 205 14.49 11.83 -3.68
N ASN A 206 15.55 12.05 -4.46
CA ASN A 206 16.10 11.11 -5.45
C ASN A 206 15.21 10.86 -6.69
N THR A 207 14.23 11.72 -6.94
CA THR A 207 13.40 11.70 -8.15
C THR A 207 13.87 12.73 -9.19
N VAL A 208 13.34 12.68 -10.41
CA VAL A 208 13.59 13.73 -11.41
C VAL A 208 12.93 15.02 -10.96
N PHE A 209 11.71 14.95 -10.44
CA PHE A 209 11.00 16.11 -9.89
C PHE A 209 11.73 16.74 -8.70
N TRP A 210 12.45 15.99 -7.86
CA TRP A 210 13.28 16.61 -6.83
C TRP A 210 14.41 17.47 -7.41
N ASN A 211 15.05 16.99 -8.48
CA ASN A 211 16.16 17.71 -9.12
C ASN A 211 15.69 18.82 -10.06
N GLN A 212 14.48 18.70 -10.61
CA GLN A 212 13.84 19.62 -11.53
C GLN A 212 12.37 19.80 -11.11
N PRO A 213 12.12 20.55 -10.02
CA PRO A 213 10.79 20.66 -9.44
C PRO A 213 9.83 21.36 -10.41
N PRO A 214 8.67 20.75 -10.69
CA PRO A 214 7.62 21.46 -11.41
C PRO A 214 7.02 22.55 -10.50
N VAL A 215 6.35 23.53 -11.12
CA VAL A 215 5.51 24.47 -10.38
C VAL A 215 4.24 23.73 -9.96
N LEU A 216 3.97 23.67 -8.66
CA LEU A 216 2.77 23.07 -8.09
C LEU A 216 1.77 24.16 -7.69
N PRO A 217 0.46 23.83 -7.57
CA PRO A 217 -0.53 24.76 -7.04
C PRO A 217 -0.15 25.29 -5.64
N GLU A 218 -0.58 26.51 -5.33
CA GLU A 218 -0.38 27.11 -4.01
C GLU A 218 -1.24 26.41 -2.94
N ASP A 219 -0.84 26.54 -1.67
CA ASP A 219 -1.45 25.83 -0.54
C ASP A 219 -2.98 26.05 -0.43
N ASP A 220 -3.45 27.28 -0.66
CA ASP A 220 -4.89 27.60 -0.64
C ASP A 220 -5.66 26.81 -1.73
N THR A 221 -5.07 26.67 -2.92
CA THR A 221 -5.68 25.87 -4.00
C THR A 221 -5.65 24.38 -3.68
N LEU A 222 -4.57 23.88 -3.08
CA LEU A 222 -4.47 22.48 -2.65
C LEU A 222 -5.51 22.15 -1.58
N TRP A 223 -5.72 23.07 -0.64
CA TRP A 223 -6.74 22.96 0.39
C TRP A 223 -8.15 22.91 -0.20
N ASP A 224 -8.48 23.85 -1.09
CA ASP A 224 -9.77 23.88 -1.79
C ASP A 224 -10.02 22.59 -2.59
N ILE A 225 -9.00 22.08 -3.28
CA ILE A 225 -9.04 20.79 -3.99
C ILE A 225 -9.38 19.65 -3.03
N GLN A 226 -8.64 19.55 -1.93
CA GLN A 226 -8.79 18.46 -0.97
C GLN A 226 -10.19 18.48 -0.34
N GLU A 227 -10.65 19.63 0.17
CA GLU A 227 -11.96 19.75 0.81
C GLU A 227 -13.10 19.42 -0.15
N ALA A 228 -13.08 20.00 -1.35
CA ALA A 228 -14.12 19.77 -2.35
C ALA A 228 -14.13 18.32 -2.86
N GLY A 229 -12.96 17.72 -3.07
CA GLY A 229 -12.88 16.34 -3.55
C GLY A 229 -13.26 15.32 -2.47
N GLN A 230 -12.92 15.56 -1.20
CA GLN A 230 -13.39 14.73 -0.08
C GLN A 230 -14.91 14.78 0.05
N ALA A 231 -15.51 15.97 -0.08
CA ALA A 231 -16.97 16.12 -0.09
C ALA A 231 -17.61 15.36 -1.27
N LEU A 232 -17.04 15.49 -2.47
CA LEU A 232 -17.53 14.80 -3.67
C LEU A 232 -17.47 13.27 -3.53
N LEU A 233 -16.37 12.74 -2.99
CA LEU A 233 -16.20 11.30 -2.74
C LEU A 233 -17.22 10.78 -1.72
N ALA A 234 -17.42 11.52 -0.62
CA ALA A 234 -18.39 11.16 0.40
C ALA A 234 -19.83 11.17 -0.13
N GLU A 235 -20.20 12.14 -0.96
CA GLU A 235 -21.51 12.21 -1.63
C GLU A 235 -21.79 10.96 -2.48
N HIS A 236 -20.74 10.37 -3.06
CA HIS A 236 -20.84 9.17 -3.90
C HIS A 236 -20.56 7.86 -3.14
N GLY A 237 -20.53 7.91 -1.80
CA GLY A 237 -20.43 6.73 -0.95
C GLY A 237 -19.02 6.17 -0.74
N TYR A 238 -17.98 6.93 -1.06
CA TYR A 238 -16.60 6.58 -0.78
C TYR A 238 -16.14 7.22 0.54
N ALA A 239 -15.96 6.40 1.58
CA ALA A 239 -15.47 6.87 2.87
C ALA A 239 -13.94 6.81 2.91
N GLN A 240 -13.31 7.89 3.37
CA GLN A 240 -11.88 7.92 3.66
C GLN A 240 -11.58 7.06 4.88
N TYR A 241 -10.86 5.94 4.70
CA TYR A 241 -10.52 5.05 5.81
C TYR A 241 -9.05 5.15 6.22
N GLU A 242 -8.20 5.71 5.36
CA GLU A 242 -6.84 6.12 5.66
C GLU A 242 -6.45 7.36 4.83
N VAL A 243 -5.27 7.94 5.09
CA VAL A 243 -4.73 9.16 4.47
C VAL A 243 -5.06 9.30 2.98
N SER A 244 -4.78 8.29 2.17
CA SER A 244 -4.87 8.36 0.71
C SER A 244 -5.98 7.50 0.11
N ALA A 245 -6.70 6.69 0.88
CA ALA A 245 -7.66 5.72 0.34
C ALA A 245 -9.08 5.92 0.83
N TYR A 246 -9.96 5.78 -0.16
CA TYR A 246 -11.39 5.93 -0.06
C TYR A 246 -12.03 4.66 -0.60
N ALA A 247 -13.02 4.12 0.11
CA ALA A 247 -13.65 2.88 -0.29
C ALA A 247 -15.15 2.92 -0.05
N GLN A 248 -15.88 2.17 -0.87
CA GLN A 248 -17.23 1.78 -0.53
C GLN A 248 -17.23 0.85 0.71
N PRO A 249 -18.37 0.71 1.41
CA PRO A 249 -18.46 -0.19 2.56
C PRO A 249 -17.95 -1.59 2.24
N GLU A 250 -17.17 -2.17 3.15
CA GLU A 250 -16.58 -3.52 3.04
C GLU A 250 -15.60 -3.73 1.86
N ARG A 251 -15.19 -2.66 1.18
CA ARG A 251 -14.24 -2.70 0.04
C ARG A 251 -12.88 -2.07 0.33
N MET A 252 -12.58 -1.80 1.60
CA MET A 252 -11.25 -1.36 2.04
C MET A 252 -10.19 -2.44 1.72
N ALA A 253 -9.00 -2.03 1.29
CA ALA A 253 -7.94 -2.99 0.94
C ALA A 253 -7.46 -3.72 2.21
N ARG A 254 -7.69 -5.04 2.27
CA ARG A 254 -7.30 -5.87 3.43
C ARG A 254 -5.79 -5.86 3.64
N HIS A 255 -5.03 -5.85 2.56
CA HIS A 255 -3.57 -5.77 2.66
C HIS A 255 -3.10 -4.45 3.28
N ASN A 256 -3.70 -3.31 2.92
CA ASN A 256 -3.39 -2.01 3.52
C ASN A 256 -3.82 -1.96 5.00
N LEU A 257 -5.00 -2.47 5.32
CA LEU A 257 -5.46 -2.55 6.70
C LEU A 257 -4.54 -3.42 7.56
N ASN A 258 -3.98 -4.50 7.02
CA ASN A 258 -2.99 -5.31 7.73
C ASN A 258 -1.75 -4.47 8.10
N TYR A 259 -1.22 -3.65 7.16
CA TYR A 259 -0.13 -2.71 7.48
C TYR A 259 -0.52 -1.72 8.57
N TRP A 260 -1.65 -1.02 8.39
CA TRP A 260 -2.07 0.06 9.28
C TRP A 260 -2.46 -0.43 10.67
N THR A 261 -2.92 -1.68 10.81
CA THR A 261 -3.21 -2.32 12.10
C THR A 261 -2.01 -3.03 12.71
N PHE A 262 -0.81 -2.67 12.25
CA PHE A 262 0.48 -3.19 12.71
C PHE A 262 0.59 -4.73 12.60
N GLY A 263 0.03 -5.29 11.53
CA GLY A 263 0.09 -6.70 11.18
C GLY A 263 1.46 -7.15 10.66
N ASP A 264 1.61 -8.45 10.40
CA ASP A 264 2.85 -9.00 9.83
C ASP A 264 2.72 -9.15 8.32
N PHE A 265 3.85 -8.99 7.63
CA PHE A 265 3.94 -9.28 6.22
C PHE A 265 5.34 -9.77 5.86
N LEU A 266 5.36 -10.86 5.12
CA LEU A 266 6.55 -11.32 4.40
C LEU A 266 6.74 -10.41 3.19
N GLY A 267 7.98 -10.02 2.91
CA GLY A 267 8.33 -9.27 1.71
C GLY A 267 9.32 -10.05 0.88
N ILE A 268 8.95 -10.42 -0.35
CA ILE A 268 9.83 -11.09 -1.30
C ILE A 268 10.00 -10.25 -2.56
N GLY A 269 11.15 -10.37 -3.22
CA GLY A 269 11.47 -9.59 -4.41
C GLY A 269 12.46 -8.46 -4.13
N ALA A 270 12.96 -7.88 -5.21
CA ALA A 270 14.10 -6.96 -5.16
C ALA A 270 13.66 -5.63 -4.55
N GLY A 271 14.19 -5.30 -3.37
CA GLY A 271 13.80 -4.13 -2.59
C GLY A 271 12.52 -4.29 -1.78
N ALA A 272 12.00 -5.52 -1.65
CA ALA A 272 10.87 -5.78 -0.76
C ALA A 272 11.25 -5.58 0.71
N HIS A 273 10.28 -5.11 1.50
CA HIS A 273 10.40 -4.97 2.94
C HIS A 273 9.45 -5.93 3.65
N GLY A 274 9.77 -6.28 4.89
CA GLY A 274 8.94 -7.10 5.77
C GLY A 274 8.79 -6.49 7.17
N LYS A 275 7.72 -6.88 7.86
CA LYS A 275 7.57 -6.73 9.32
C LYS A 275 7.10 -8.07 9.86
N LEU A 276 7.88 -8.65 10.76
CA LEU A 276 7.64 -10.00 11.26
C LEU A 276 7.67 -10.01 12.77
N SER A 277 6.74 -10.75 13.35
CA SER A 277 6.66 -10.96 14.79
C SER A 277 6.88 -12.43 15.11
N THR A 278 7.66 -12.70 16.14
CA THR A 278 7.91 -14.07 16.64
C THR A 278 6.95 -14.41 17.79
N PRO A 279 6.74 -15.70 18.13
CA PRO A 279 5.80 -16.10 19.19
C PRO A 279 6.15 -15.54 20.58
N ASP A 280 7.42 -15.21 20.83
CA ASP A 280 7.91 -14.57 22.05
C ASP A 280 7.76 -13.03 22.04
N GLY A 281 7.11 -12.45 21.04
CA GLY A 281 6.78 -11.02 20.99
C GLY A 281 7.89 -10.11 20.45
N ARG A 282 8.98 -10.66 19.89
CA ARG A 282 10.00 -9.86 19.20
C ARG A 282 9.50 -9.47 17.82
N ILE A 283 9.76 -8.23 17.42
CA ILE A 283 9.27 -7.67 16.15
C ILE A 283 10.47 -7.13 15.38
N SER A 284 10.64 -7.57 14.13
CA SER A 284 11.71 -7.10 13.26
C SER A 284 11.18 -6.49 11.96
N ARG A 285 11.95 -5.54 11.43
CA ARG A 285 11.84 -5.02 10.07
C ARG A 285 12.91 -5.68 9.22
N THR A 286 12.54 -6.19 8.05
CA THR A 286 13.47 -6.84 7.12
C THR A 286 13.46 -6.12 5.77
N TRP A 287 14.54 -6.22 5.01
CA TRP A 287 14.59 -5.72 3.63
C TRP A 287 15.49 -6.57 2.73
N LYS A 288 15.06 -6.72 1.49
CA LYS A 288 15.76 -7.49 0.46
C LYS A 288 16.74 -6.62 -0.31
N THR A 289 17.65 -7.26 -1.04
CA THR A 289 18.57 -6.59 -1.96
C THR A 289 17.79 -5.80 -3.01
N ARG A 290 18.20 -4.55 -3.26
CA ARG A 290 17.41 -3.59 -4.06
C ARG A 290 17.46 -3.87 -5.56
N LEU A 291 18.62 -4.23 -6.09
CA LEU A 291 18.82 -4.33 -7.54
C LEU A 291 18.34 -5.70 -8.05
N PRO A 292 17.52 -5.76 -9.12
CA PRO A 292 17.06 -7.03 -9.69
C PRO A 292 18.20 -7.95 -10.11
N LYS A 293 19.30 -7.38 -10.61
CA LYS A 293 20.52 -8.14 -10.96
C LYS A 293 21.14 -8.83 -9.75
N ASP A 294 21.17 -8.16 -8.60
CA ASP A 294 21.73 -8.71 -7.37
C ASP A 294 20.79 -9.73 -6.74
N TYR A 295 19.49 -9.50 -6.84
CA TYR A 295 18.45 -10.41 -6.37
C TYR A 295 18.42 -11.72 -7.17
N LEU A 296 18.74 -11.67 -8.48
CA LEU A 296 18.83 -12.84 -9.36
C LEU A 296 20.19 -13.57 -9.29
N ASP A 297 21.16 -13.03 -8.56
CA ASP A 297 22.48 -13.64 -8.44
C ASP A 297 22.47 -14.71 -7.33
N SER A 298 22.54 -15.99 -7.71
CA SER A 298 22.53 -17.11 -6.77
C SER A 298 23.71 -17.13 -5.80
N ALA A 299 24.78 -16.36 -6.06
CA ALA A 299 25.90 -16.22 -5.12
C ALA A 299 25.62 -15.18 -4.01
N LYS A 300 24.55 -14.39 -4.14
CA LYS A 300 24.15 -13.38 -3.17
C LYS A 300 22.98 -13.87 -2.32
N ARG A 301 22.88 -13.32 -1.11
CA ARG A 301 21.71 -13.52 -0.25
C ARG A 301 20.59 -12.59 -0.70
N TYR A 302 19.34 -13.05 -0.61
CA TYR A 302 18.18 -12.20 -0.85
C TYR A 302 18.04 -11.10 0.22
N SER A 303 18.26 -11.45 1.49
CA SER A 303 18.21 -10.50 2.60
C SER A 303 19.41 -9.55 2.57
N ALA A 304 19.12 -8.25 2.56
CA ALA A 304 20.11 -7.17 2.68
C ALA A 304 20.23 -6.65 4.12
N GLY A 305 19.23 -6.91 4.97
CA GLY A 305 19.32 -6.60 6.38
C GLY A 305 18.03 -6.87 7.16
N GLU A 306 18.19 -6.82 8.47
CA GLU A 306 17.14 -6.95 9.47
C GLU A 306 17.42 -5.97 10.61
N ARG A 307 16.36 -5.43 11.21
CA ARG A 307 16.42 -4.61 12.41
C ARG A 307 15.37 -5.08 13.40
N LEU A 308 15.81 -5.51 14.58
CA LEU A 308 14.94 -5.77 15.73
C LEU A 308 14.48 -4.44 16.33
N LEU A 309 13.18 -4.28 16.56
CA LEU A 309 12.61 -3.10 17.21
C LEU A 309 12.74 -3.22 18.73
N THR A 310 13.13 -2.13 19.39
CA THR A 310 13.22 -2.08 20.85
C THR A 310 11.86 -1.76 21.47
N ALA A 311 11.69 -2.05 22.77
CA ALA A 311 10.47 -1.72 23.50
C ALA A 311 10.17 -0.21 23.57
N GLU A 312 11.19 0.63 23.43
CA GLU A 312 11.08 2.10 23.41
C GLU A 312 10.59 2.61 22.04
N GLU A 313 10.92 1.91 20.94
CA GLU A 313 10.51 2.29 19.59
C GLU A 313 9.08 1.84 19.25
N LEU A 314 8.60 0.75 19.88
CA LEU A 314 7.31 0.13 19.56
C LEU A 314 6.08 1.04 19.72
N PRO A 315 5.98 1.92 20.74
CA PRO A 315 4.92 2.94 20.82
C PRO A 315 4.81 3.77 19.54
N PHE A 316 5.90 4.40 19.11
CA PHE A 316 5.94 5.21 17.90
C PHE A 316 5.68 4.37 16.65
N GLU A 317 6.37 3.24 16.50
CA GLU A 317 6.20 2.33 15.35
C GLU A 317 4.74 1.86 15.20
N PHE A 318 4.06 1.52 16.30
CA PHE A 318 2.66 1.13 16.28
C PHE A 318 1.76 2.31 15.90
N LEU A 319 1.89 3.45 16.59
CA LEU A 319 1.00 4.61 16.43
C LEU A 319 1.17 5.30 15.07
N MET A 320 2.38 5.31 14.51
CA MET A 320 2.64 5.81 13.15
C MET A 320 1.85 5.05 12.08
N ASN A 321 1.47 3.80 12.35
CA ASN A 321 0.63 3.00 11.47
C ASN A 321 -0.85 3.19 11.80
N VAL A 322 -1.29 2.98 13.05
CA VAL A 322 -2.73 2.96 13.37
C VAL A 322 -3.39 4.33 13.31
N LEU A 323 -2.67 5.41 13.61
CA LEU A 323 -3.25 6.77 13.59
C LEU A 323 -3.39 7.33 12.17
N ARG A 324 -2.93 6.61 11.14
CA ARG A 324 -3.28 6.88 9.74
C ARG A 324 -4.69 6.43 9.38
N LEU A 325 -5.29 5.54 10.16
CA LEU A 325 -6.68 5.13 9.98
C LEU A 325 -7.60 6.23 10.49
N SER A 326 -8.60 6.59 9.69
CA SER A 326 -9.57 7.63 10.05
C SER A 326 -10.27 7.33 11.38
N ASP A 327 -10.66 6.06 11.56
CA ASP A 327 -11.33 5.58 12.77
C ASP A 327 -10.35 5.09 13.84
N GLY A 328 -9.04 5.06 13.57
CA GLY A 328 -8.04 4.51 14.48
C GLY A 328 -8.25 3.02 14.77
N CYS A 329 -7.96 2.60 16.01
CA CYS A 329 -8.12 1.21 16.43
C CYS A 329 -8.56 1.06 17.89
N SER A 330 -8.89 -0.17 18.32
CA SER A 330 -9.04 -0.49 19.74
C SER A 330 -7.71 -0.30 20.47
N ALA A 331 -7.73 0.30 21.66
CA ALA A 331 -6.53 0.49 22.47
C ALA A 331 -5.88 -0.85 22.88
N GLU A 332 -6.66 -1.92 23.02
CA GLU A 332 -6.14 -3.26 23.31
C GLU A 332 -5.23 -3.80 22.20
N LEU A 333 -5.42 -3.32 20.96
CA LEU A 333 -4.62 -3.75 19.82
C LEU A 333 -3.13 -3.43 20.02
N PHE A 334 -2.81 -2.36 20.74
CA PHE A 334 -1.42 -2.03 21.10
C PHE A 334 -0.76 -3.20 21.82
N SER A 335 -1.32 -3.61 22.97
CA SER A 335 -0.78 -4.71 23.74
C SER A 335 -0.79 -6.04 22.98
N GLN A 336 -1.85 -6.30 22.20
CA GLN A 336 -1.93 -7.51 21.36
C GLN A 336 -0.82 -7.59 20.32
N ARG A 337 -0.43 -6.45 19.73
CA ARG A 337 0.54 -6.39 18.63
C ARG A 337 1.98 -6.15 19.07
N THR A 338 2.20 -5.52 20.21
CA THR A 338 3.55 -5.18 20.71
C THR A 338 3.98 -6.02 21.90
N GLY A 339 3.04 -6.65 22.61
CA GLY A 339 3.28 -7.31 23.90
C GLY A 339 3.49 -6.34 25.06
N LEU A 340 3.44 -5.02 24.81
CA LEU A 340 3.67 -3.99 25.82
C LEU A 340 2.37 -3.59 26.54
N PRO A 341 2.45 -3.23 27.84
CA PRO A 341 1.29 -2.74 28.58
C PRO A 341 0.81 -1.39 28.03
N LEU A 342 -0.51 -1.19 27.93
CA LEU A 342 -1.10 0.05 27.41
C LEU A 342 -0.70 1.28 28.24
N GLU A 343 -0.39 1.07 29.51
CA GLU A 343 0.09 2.09 30.45
C GLU A 343 1.37 2.78 29.96
N GLN A 344 2.16 2.14 29.10
CA GLN A 344 3.34 2.76 28.48
C GLN A 344 2.98 3.95 27.60
N LEU A 345 1.74 4.03 27.10
CA LEU A 345 1.25 5.16 26.31
C LEU A 345 0.62 6.27 27.18
N ALA A 346 0.40 6.05 28.48
CA ALA A 346 -0.52 6.86 29.29
C ALA A 346 -0.15 8.35 29.32
N GLU A 347 1.11 8.69 29.58
CA GLU A 347 1.56 10.07 29.68
C GLU A 347 1.45 10.81 28.34
N ALA A 348 2.03 10.23 27.27
CA ALA A 348 1.98 10.77 25.93
C ALA A 348 0.54 10.93 25.42
N ARG A 349 -0.32 9.94 25.71
CA ARG A 349 -1.74 9.96 25.41
C ARG A 349 -2.46 11.11 26.09
N GLU A 350 -2.24 11.32 27.38
CA GLU A 350 -2.85 12.42 28.13
C GLU A 350 -2.40 13.79 27.57
N GLN A 351 -1.12 13.93 27.21
CA GLN A 351 -0.61 15.15 26.57
C GLN A 351 -1.28 15.41 25.22
N ALA A 352 -1.34 14.41 24.35
CA ALA A 352 -1.99 14.51 23.04
C ALA A 352 -3.49 14.83 23.14
N GLN A 353 -4.19 14.24 24.11
CA GLN A 353 -5.61 14.51 24.40
C GLN A 353 -5.82 15.94 24.89
N ARG A 354 -4.98 16.43 25.82
CA ARG A 354 -5.03 17.83 26.28
C ARG A 354 -4.80 18.84 25.16
N ARG A 355 -4.02 18.45 24.15
CA ARG A 355 -3.79 19.24 22.93
C ARG A 355 -4.91 19.13 21.89
N GLY A 356 -5.92 18.31 22.12
CA GLY A 356 -7.03 18.11 21.19
C GLY A 356 -6.67 17.24 19.97
N LEU A 357 -5.49 16.61 19.94
CA LEU A 357 -5.01 15.83 18.79
C LEU A 357 -5.49 14.37 18.83
N LEU A 358 -5.78 13.83 20.02
CA LEU A 358 -6.26 12.46 20.19
C LEU A 358 -7.61 12.46 20.93
N GLN A 359 -8.50 11.55 20.55
CA GLN A 359 -9.79 11.38 21.22
C GLN A 359 -9.61 10.92 22.68
N ALA A 360 -10.52 11.35 23.55
CA ALA A 360 -10.50 11.06 24.99
C ALA A 360 -11.01 9.65 25.37
N ASP A 361 -11.57 8.89 24.42
CA ASP A 361 -12.11 7.55 24.67
C ASP A 361 -10.99 6.58 25.10
N PRO A 362 -11.00 6.06 26.35
CA PRO A 362 -9.96 5.15 26.85
C PRO A 362 -9.84 3.85 26.04
N ALA A 363 -10.93 3.37 25.43
CA ALA A 363 -10.99 2.11 24.70
C ALA A 363 -10.47 2.21 23.26
N ARG A 364 -10.19 3.41 22.75
CA ARG A 364 -9.74 3.63 21.37
C ARG A 364 -8.48 4.49 21.27
N LEU A 365 -7.70 4.23 20.24
CA LEU A 365 -6.57 5.05 19.80
C LEU A 365 -6.95 5.64 18.44
N THR A 366 -7.54 6.84 18.47
CA THR A 366 -8.10 7.51 17.30
C THR A 366 -7.73 8.98 17.37
N ALA A 367 -7.14 9.50 16.29
CA ALA A 367 -6.85 10.92 16.15
C ALA A 367 -8.16 11.73 16.02
N THR A 368 -8.17 12.98 16.48
CA THR A 368 -9.24 13.91 16.12
C THR A 368 -9.04 14.38 14.67
N ARG A 369 -10.00 15.12 14.11
CA ARG A 369 -9.81 15.78 12.80
C ARG A 369 -8.55 16.65 12.78
N GLU A 370 -8.32 17.42 13.84
CA GLU A 370 -7.11 18.23 14.00
C GLU A 370 -5.87 17.33 14.11
N GLY A 371 -5.93 16.26 14.89
CA GLY A 371 -4.85 15.28 15.00
C GLY A 371 -4.47 14.61 13.69
N GLN A 372 -5.41 14.38 12.78
CA GLN A 372 -5.13 13.85 11.45
C GLN A 372 -4.38 14.86 10.58
N LEU A 373 -4.77 16.14 10.62
CA LEU A 373 -4.08 17.22 9.91
C LEU A 373 -2.65 17.43 10.43
N PHE A 374 -2.47 17.30 11.76
CA PHE A 374 -1.18 17.46 12.44
C PHE A 374 -0.61 16.12 12.93
N LEU A 375 -0.72 15.07 12.11
CA LEU A 375 -0.37 13.71 12.53
C LEU A 375 1.11 13.59 12.94
N ASN A 376 2.02 14.29 12.26
CA ASN A 376 3.44 14.30 12.64
C ASN A 376 3.67 14.92 14.03
N ASP A 377 2.95 15.98 14.38
CA ASP A 377 3.04 16.61 15.71
C ASP A 377 2.41 15.73 16.78
N LEU A 378 1.30 15.05 16.45
CA LEU A 378 0.70 14.04 17.34
C LEU A 378 1.68 12.89 17.63
N LEU A 379 2.38 12.39 16.62
CA LEU A 379 3.31 11.28 16.77
C LEU A 379 4.57 11.64 17.57
N GLN A 380 4.98 12.92 17.59
CA GLN A 380 6.14 13.36 18.38
C GLN A 380 6.00 13.08 19.88
N TYR A 381 4.78 13.06 20.41
CA TYR A 381 4.52 12.72 21.81
C TYR A 381 4.90 11.27 22.18
N PHE A 382 5.02 10.38 21.18
CA PHE A 382 5.28 8.96 21.38
C PHE A 382 6.69 8.54 20.92
N LEU A 383 7.53 9.49 20.52
CA LEU A 383 8.94 9.23 20.25
C LEU A 383 9.69 8.97 21.57
N PRO A 384 10.70 8.08 21.56
CA PRO A 384 11.51 7.77 22.74
C PRO A 384 12.39 8.93 23.22
#